data_AF-A0AAU6QPN9-F1
#
_entry.id   AF-A0AAU6QPN9-F1
#
_cell.length_a   1.000
_cell.length_b   1.000
_cell.length_c   1.000
_cell.angle_alpha   90.00
_cell.angle_beta   90.00
_cell.angle_gamma   90.00
#
_symmetry.space_group_name_H-M   'P 1'
#
loop_
_entity.id
_entity.type
_entity.pdbx_description
1 polymer ?
#
loop_
_entity_poly.entity_id
_entity_poly.type
_entity_poly.pdbx_seq_one_letter_code
_entity_poly.pdbx_strand_id
1 'polypeptide(L)'
;MRRLLAWFAAQRWRLSLSHCVEGLLIQIPLGLLFDFRVGALAVVVWYWSRKKLEMESATKAPGASDTTVWAVGWFPWQWDRYKVLDVVLPALSSSAIAYVAVTYRGIAGR
;
A
#
# COMPACT_ATOMS: atom_id res chain seq x y z
N MET A 1 -14.18 10.19 -26.14
CA MET A 1 -14.03 10.30 -24.68
C MET A 1 -14.00 8.96 -23.93
N ARG A 2 -15.06 8.13 -23.99
CA ARG A 2 -15.20 6.92 -23.13
C ARG A 2 -14.03 5.92 -23.22
N ARG A 3 -13.54 5.62 -24.42
CA ARG A 3 -12.40 4.69 -24.62
C ARG A 3 -11.10 5.19 -23.99
N LEU A 4 -10.87 6.50 -24.04
CA LEU A 4 -9.65 7.14 -23.53
C LEU A 4 -9.66 7.20 -21.99
N LEU A 5 -10.82 7.49 -21.38
CA LEU A 5 -11.02 7.40 -19.93
C LEU A 5 -10.89 5.96 -19.41
N ALA A 6 -11.41 4.98 -20.16
CA ALA A 6 -11.25 3.55 -19.82
C ALA A 6 -9.78 3.11 -19.87
N TRP A 7 -9.03 3.61 -20.85
CA TRP A 7 -7.59 3.35 -20.96
C TRP A 7 -6.82 3.94 -19.76
N PHE A 8 -7.08 5.19 -19.37
CA PHE A 8 -6.46 5.78 -18.18
C PHE A 8 -6.81 5.03 -16.89
N ALA A 9 -8.07 4.62 -16.72
CA ALA A 9 -8.48 3.82 -15.56
C ALA A 9 -7.76 2.46 -15.54
N ALA A 10 -7.60 1.82 -16.70
CA ALA A 10 -6.87 0.56 -16.82
C ALA A 10 -5.37 0.73 -16.51
N GLN A 11 -4.74 1.81 -16.95
CA GLN A 11 -3.34 2.12 -16.61
C GLN A 11 -3.16 2.34 -15.10
N ARG A 12 -4.08 3.07 -14.48
CA ARG A 12 -4.03 3.36 -13.05
C ARG A 12 -4.23 2.10 -12.22
N TRP A 13 -5.19 1.26 -12.61
CA TRP A 13 -5.41 -0.08 -12.04
C TRP A 13 -4.17 -0.98 -12.14
N ARG A 14 -3.51 -1.01 -13.31
CA ARG A 14 -2.27 -1.79 -13.50
C ARG A 14 -1.16 -1.35 -12.56
N LEU A 15 -1.04 -0.05 -12.29
CA LEU A 15 -0.08 0.41 -11.28
C LEU A 15 -0.48 -0.01 -9.87
N SER A 16 -1.77 0.06 -9.54
CA SER A 16 -2.23 -0.43 -8.23
C SER A 16 -1.93 -1.92 -8.05
N LEU A 17 -2.00 -2.72 -9.12
CA LEU A 17 -1.58 -4.13 -9.09
C LEU A 17 -0.06 -4.32 -8.98
N SER A 18 0.76 -3.45 -9.57
CA SER A 18 2.22 -3.57 -9.41
C SER A 18 2.66 -3.37 -7.96
N HIS A 19 1.88 -2.65 -7.17
CA HIS A 19 2.11 -2.51 -5.73
C HIS A 19 2.01 -3.84 -4.97
N CYS A 20 1.29 -4.84 -5.47
CA CYS A 20 1.32 -6.18 -4.86
C CYS A 20 2.72 -6.82 -4.98
N VAL A 21 3.40 -6.62 -6.10
CA VAL A 21 4.77 -7.15 -6.33
C VAL A 21 5.77 -6.35 -5.50
N GLU A 22 5.67 -5.01 -5.50
CA GLU A 22 6.49 -4.14 -4.65
C GLU A 22 6.31 -4.49 -3.15
N GLY A 23 5.08 -4.81 -2.72
CA GLY A 23 4.78 -5.25 -1.36
C GLY A 23 5.56 -6.49 -0.94
N LEU A 24 5.84 -7.41 -1.86
CA LEU A 24 6.69 -8.59 -1.58
C LEU A 24 8.12 -8.21 -1.21
N LEU A 25 8.65 -7.13 -1.80
CA LEU A 25 10.01 -6.65 -1.48
C LEU A 25 10.12 -6.14 -0.04
N ILE A 26 9.00 -5.76 0.57
CA ILE A 26 8.93 -5.34 1.98
C ILE A 26 8.60 -6.54 2.86
N GLN A 27 7.61 -7.35 2.45
CA GLN A 27 7.11 -8.45 3.24
C GLN A 27 8.11 -9.60 3.36
N ILE A 28 8.82 -9.99 2.29
CA ILE A 28 9.70 -11.15 2.31
C ILE A 28 10.86 -10.94 3.32
N PRO A 29 11.62 -9.83 3.28
CA PRO A 29 12.70 -9.63 4.23
C PRO A 29 12.21 -9.62 5.69
N LEU A 30 11.13 -8.89 5.99
CA LEU A 30 10.59 -8.80 7.34
C LEU A 30 9.91 -10.10 7.80
N GLY A 31 9.30 -10.83 6.86
CA GLY A 31 8.68 -12.12 7.11
C GLY A 31 9.68 -13.22 7.43
N LEU A 32 10.86 -13.17 6.79
CA LEU A 32 11.96 -14.10 7.04
C LEU A 32 12.73 -13.75 8.33
N LEU A 33 12.90 -12.46 8.65
CA LEU A 33 13.61 -12.01 9.84
C LEU A 33 12.79 -12.14 11.13
N PHE A 34 11.47 -11.89 11.06
CA PHE A 34 10.60 -11.83 12.24
C PHE A 34 9.43 -12.81 12.12
N ASP A 35 8.43 -12.44 11.33
CA ASP A 35 7.23 -13.25 11.09
C ASP A 35 6.46 -12.67 9.90
N PHE A 36 5.83 -13.51 9.08
CA PHE A 36 5.12 -13.04 7.89
C PHE A 36 3.93 -12.11 8.21
N ARG A 37 3.35 -12.16 9.42
CA ARG A 37 2.35 -11.20 9.90
C ARG A 37 2.98 -9.81 10.11
N VAL A 38 4.20 -9.75 10.64
CA VAL A 38 4.96 -8.50 10.79
C VAL A 38 5.29 -7.94 9.41
N GLY A 39 5.71 -8.81 8.48
CA GLY A 39 5.93 -8.41 7.09
C GLY A 39 4.68 -7.84 6.41
N ALA A 40 3.51 -8.46 6.61
CA ALA A 40 2.25 -7.94 6.08
C ALA A 40 1.86 -6.60 6.72
N LEU A 41 2.01 -6.45 8.03
CA LEU A 41 1.77 -5.18 8.73
C LEU A 41 2.68 -4.07 8.19
N ALA A 42 3.95 -4.37 7.93
CA ALA A 42 4.90 -3.41 7.38
C ALA A 42 4.50 -2.94 5.98
N VAL A 43 3.95 -3.81 5.14
CA VAL A 43 3.40 -3.41 3.83
C VAL A 43 2.26 -2.40 4.01
N VAL A 44 1.34 -2.66 4.95
CA VAL A 44 0.24 -1.72 5.24
C VAL A 44 0.79 -0.36 5.69
N VAL A 45 1.71 -0.36 6.66
CA VAL A 45 2.31 0.87 7.18
C VAL A 45 3.06 1.64 6.11
N TRP A 46 3.82 0.93 5.26
CA TRP A 46 4.57 1.53 4.16
C TRP A 46 3.65 2.25 3.16
N TYR A 47 2.65 1.53 2.63
CA TYR A 47 1.75 2.10 1.63
C TYR A 47 0.87 3.20 2.19
N TRP A 48 0.41 3.06 3.44
CA TRP A 48 -0.32 4.14 4.11
C TRP A 48 0.54 5.40 4.24
N SER A 49 1.77 5.26 4.75
CA SER A 49 2.71 6.38 4.94
C SER A 49 3.04 7.05 3.61
N ARG A 50 3.27 6.25 2.56
CA ARG A 50 3.51 6.75 1.20
C ARG A 50 2.33 7.54 0.66
N LYS A 51 1.09 7.06 0.82
CA LYS A 51 -0.10 7.76 0.32
C LYS A 51 -0.43 9.02 1.12
N LYS A 52 -0.14 9.01 2.41
CA LYS A 52 -0.19 10.22 3.25
C LYS A 52 0.81 11.28 2.76
N LEU A 53 2.06 10.89 2.51
CA LEU A 53 3.09 11.80 1.96
C LEU A 53 2.71 12.35 0.57
N GLU A 54 2.09 11.54 -0.29
CA GLU A 54 1.58 12.00 -1.59
C GLU A 54 0.50 13.08 -1.42
N MET A 55 -0.36 12.98 -0.41
CA MET A 55 -1.37 14.00 -0.09
C MET A 55 -0.76 15.29 0.44
N GLU A 56 0.23 15.17 1.33
CA GLU A 56 0.98 16.32 1.86
C GLU A 56 1.67 17.08 0.72
N SER A 57 2.39 16.36 -0.14
CA SER A 57 3.10 16.91 -1.28
C SER A 57 2.15 17.61 -2.27
N ALA A 58 0.99 17.02 -2.54
CA ALA A 58 -0.01 17.62 -3.44
C ALA A 58 -0.68 18.89 -2.88
N THR A 59 -0.76 19.00 -1.55
CA THR A 59 -1.44 20.12 -0.88
C THR A 59 -0.48 21.26 -0.51
N LYS A 60 0.82 20.96 -0.45
CA LYS A 60 1.85 21.90 -0.04
C LYS A 60 2.01 23.05 -1.05
N ALA A 61 1.83 24.28 -0.57
CA ALA A 61 2.12 25.47 -1.37
C ALA A 61 3.64 25.59 -1.63
N PRO A 62 4.07 26.09 -2.81
CA PRO A 62 5.48 26.30 -3.09
C PRO A 62 6.16 27.16 -2.01
N GLY A 63 7.24 26.66 -1.41
CA GLY A 63 7.99 27.37 -0.37
C GLY A 63 7.42 27.27 1.06
N ALA A 64 6.27 26.59 1.27
CA ALA A 64 5.76 26.35 2.62
C ALA A 64 6.60 25.29 3.37
N SER A 65 6.57 25.31 4.71
CA SER A 65 7.17 24.27 5.57
C SER A 65 6.34 22.99 5.54
N ASP A 66 6.97 21.80 5.68
CA ASP A 66 6.25 20.50 5.77
C ASP A 66 5.28 20.43 6.96
N THR A 67 5.56 21.20 8.01
CA THR A 67 4.72 21.26 9.21
C THR A 67 3.33 21.81 8.94
N THR A 68 3.14 22.61 7.88
CA THR A 68 1.84 23.23 7.57
C THR A 68 0.83 22.24 6.99
N VAL A 69 1.32 21.13 6.42
CA VAL A 69 0.48 20.09 5.79
C VAL A 69 0.50 18.77 6.58
N TRP A 70 1.16 18.70 7.74
CA TRP A 70 1.39 17.44 8.45
C TRP A 70 0.12 16.68 8.87
N ALA A 71 -0.97 17.42 9.07
CA ALA A 71 -2.28 16.89 9.41
C ALA A 71 -3.11 16.43 8.19
N VAL A 72 -2.61 16.62 6.97
CA VAL A 72 -3.33 16.29 5.73
C VAL A 72 -3.07 14.83 5.35
N GLY A 73 -4.11 14.15 4.88
CA GLY A 73 -3.99 12.82 4.28
C GLY A 73 -3.88 11.69 5.30
N TRP A 74 -4.19 11.93 6.59
CA TRP A 74 -4.22 10.87 7.59
C TRP A 74 -5.32 9.84 7.35
N PHE A 75 -6.42 10.27 6.73
CA PHE A 75 -7.61 9.43 6.59
C PHE A 75 -7.95 9.15 5.12
N PRO A 76 -8.43 7.94 4.80
CA PRO A 76 -8.61 7.49 3.43
C PRO A 76 -9.76 8.18 2.70
N TRP A 77 -10.71 8.80 3.41
CA TRP A 77 -11.75 9.63 2.79
C TRP A 77 -11.24 10.96 2.25
N GLN A 78 -10.02 11.35 2.62
CA GLN A 78 -9.32 12.50 2.03
C GLN A 78 -8.58 12.13 0.73
N TRP A 79 -8.52 10.83 0.39
CA TRP A 79 -7.75 10.33 -0.74
C TRP A 79 -8.63 10.10 -1.97
N ASP A 80 -8.00 10.13 -3.14
CA ASP A 80 -8.66 9.63 -4.34
C ASP A 80 -8.79 8.10 -4.31
N ARG A 81 -9.76 7.57 -5.08
CA ARG A 81 -10.06 6.14 -5.14
C ARG A 81 -8.85 5.26 -5.49
N TYR A 82 -7.90 5.77 -6.29
CA TYR A 82 -6.73 5.00 -6.71
C TYR A 82 -5.69 4.93 -5.61
N LYS A 83 -5.50 6.01 -4.84
CA LYS A 83 -4.67 5.97 -3.62
C LYS A 83 -5.22 4.96 -2.61
N VAL A 84 -6.54 4.87 -2.45
CA VAL A 84 -7.15 3.82 -1.61
C VAL A 84 -6.84 2.42 -2.16
N LEU A 85 -7.00 2.20 -3.47
CA LEU A 85 -6.65 0.91 -4.10
C LEU A 85 -5.18 0.55 -3.98
N ASP A 86 -4.29 1.53 -4.10
CA ASP A 86 -2.84 1.40 -3.96
C ASP A 86 -2.44 0.94 -2.55
N VAL A 87 -3.31 1.07 -1.54
CA VAL A 87 -3.10 0.50 -0.19
C VAL A 87 -3.82 -0.83 -0.03
N VAL A 88 -5.08 -0.91 -0.46
CA VAL A 88 -5.94 -2.09 -0.24
C VAL A 88 -5.40 -3.33 -0.97
N LEU A 89 -4.96 -3.20 -2.22
CA LEU A 89 -4.46 -4.33 -3.00
C LEU A 89 -3.19 -4.97 -2.40
N PRO A 90 -2.12 -4.22 -2.10
CA PRO A 90 -0.95 -4.81 -1.45
C PRO A 90 -1.27 -5.29 -0.03
N ALA A 91 -2.12 -4.59 0.73
CA ALA A 91 -2.51 -5.03 2.07
C ALA A 91 -3.21 -6.40 2.06
N LEU A 92 -4.19 -6.60 1.17
CA LEU A 92 -4.93 -7.85 1.05
C LEU A 92 -4.04 -8.99 0.54
N SER A 93 -3.25 -8.75 -0.51
CA SER A 93 -2.36 -9.77 -1.06
C SER A 93 -1.29 -10.20 -0.05
N SER A 94 -0.66 -9.25 0.64
CA SER A 94 0.32 -9.55 1.70
C SER A 94 -0.29 -10.26 2.90
N SER A 95 -1.49 -9.86 3.33
CA SER A 95 -2.20 -10.53 4.43
C SER A 95 -2.57 -11.98 4.07
N ALA A 96 -3.00 -12.22 2.83
CA ALA A 96 -3.28 -13.56 2.34
C ALA A 96 -2.01 -14.44 2.33
N ILE A 97 -0.87 -13.91 1.88
CA ILE A 97 0.42 -14.61 1.92
C ILE A 97 0.81 -14.93 3.36
N ALA A 98 0.65 -13.98 4.28
CA ALA A 98 0.95 -14.21 5.69
C ALA A 98 0.06 -15.30 6.30
N TYR A 99 -1.24 -15.29 5.99
CA TYR A 99 -2.17 -16.32 6.43
C TYR A 99 -1.79 -17.72 5.92
N VAL A 100 -1.44 -17.84 4.64
CA VAL A 100 -0.97 -19.10 4.04
C VAL A 100 0.33 -19.56 4.70
N ALA A 101 1.30 -18.67 4.88
CA ALA A 101 2.59 -19.00 5.48
C ALA A 101 2.46 -19.51 6.94
N VAL A 102 1.59 -18.87 7.73
CA VAL A 102 1.27 -19.29 9.10
C VAL A 102 0.60 -20.66 9.11
N THR A 103 -0.39 -20.87 8.25
CA THR A 103 -1.14 -22.13 8.17
C THR A 103 -0.22 -23.28 7.73
N TYR A 104 0.65 -23.03 6.75
CA TYR A 104 1.63 -24.00 6.28
C TYR A 104 2.64 -24.40 7.37
N ARG A 105 3.18 -23.42 8.14
CA ARG A 105 4.02 -23.72 9.31
C ARG A 105 3.29 -24.54 10.37
N GLY A 106 2.01 -24.27 10.60
CA GLY A 106 1.17 -25.03 11.53
C GLY A 106 0.90 -26.48 11.09
N ILE A 107 0.98 -26.76 9.78
CA ILE A 107 0.86 -28.12 9.22
C ILE A 107 2.22 -28.84 9.27
N ALA A 108 3.33 -28.16 8.95
CA ALA A 108 4.67 -28.76 8.91
C ALA A 108 5.30 -29.00 10.30
N GLY A 109 4.77 -28.34 11.35
CA GLY A 109 5.22 -28.51 12.73
C GLY A 109 4.41 -29.52 13.57
N ARG A 110 3.47 -30.24 12.96
CA ARG A 110 2.76 -31.40 13.54
C ARG A 110 3.25 -32.68 12.87
#